data_AF-A0A1W9R8F3-F1
#
_entry.id   AF-A0A1W9R8F3-F1
#
_cell.length_a   1.000
_cell.length_b   1.000
_cell.length_c   1.000
_cell.angle_alpha   90.00
_cell.angle_beta   90.00
_cell.angle_gamma   90.00
#
_symmetry.space_group_name_H-M   'P 1'
#
loop_
_entity.id
_entity.type
_entity.pdbx_description
1 polymer ?
#
loop_
_entity_poly.entity_id
_entity_poly.type
_entity_poly.pdbx_seq_one_letter_code
_entity_poly.pdbx_strand_id
1 'polypeptide(L)'
;MNDKKIILSVIFIISFTVLFSQNIFLLERPGSIKNYKYYVNSPIRLKIISPDTLISGEISRINDTSIIVNFANEIALKNISCIYTKRWGVSFLQKIFLFTGIPYLALSVVNGAINNDNTVVSKNTFIISGCLIGAGIALMPLTKRKHKIDNKKWRLKILNFEN
;
A
#
# COMPACT_ATOMS: atom_id res chain seq x y z
N MET A 1 -45.69 27.41 -4.42
CA MET A 1 -44.23 27.17 -4.57
C MET A 1 -44.07 25.73 -5.01
N ASN A 2 -43.41 25.46 -6.12
CA ASN A 2 -43.51 24.15 -6.81
C ASN A 2 -42.82 23.05 -5.98
N ASP A 3 -43.53 21.99 -5.58
CA ASP A 3 -43.04 20.96 -4.64
C ASP A 3 -41.72 20.31 -5.11
N LYS A 4 -41.53 20.21 -6.43
CA LYS A 4 -40.29 19.75 -7.05
C LYS A 4 -39.07 20.62 -6.74
N LYS A 5 -39.27 21.94 -6.58
CA LYS A 5 -38.20 22.88 -6.20
C LYS A 5 -37.80 22.71 -4.74
N ILE A 6 -38.76 22.44 -3.86
CA ILE A 6 -38.51 22.21 -2.43
C ILE A 6 -37.70 20.93 -2.22
N ILE A 7 -38.08 19.84 -2.91
CA ILE A 7 -37.35 18.56 -2.85
C ILE A 7 -35.91 18.72 -3.36
N LEU A 8 -35.72 19.45 -4.47
CA LEU A 8 -34.38 19.69 -5.02
C LEU A 8 -33.52 20.55 -4.06
N SER A 9 -34.11 21.55 -3.40
CA SER A 9 -33.41 22.36 -2.39
C SER A 9 -32.99 21.53 -1.17
N VAL A 10 -33.82 20.60 -0.71
CA VAL A 10 -33.50 19.72 0.43
C VAL A 10 -32.36 18.76 0.08
N ILE A 11 -32.37 18.15 -1.12
CA ILE A 11 -31.27 17.28 -1.60
C ILE A 11 -29.96 18.06 -1.70
N PHE A 12 -30.02 19.31 -2.19
CA PHE A 12 -28.85 20.17 -2.31
C PHE A 12 -28.25 20.48 -0.93
N ILE A 13 -29.08 20.79 0.08
CA ILE A 13 -28.63 21.08 1.44
C ILE A 13 -28.00 19.85 2.13
N ILE A 14 -28.56 18.65 1.94
CA ILE A 14 -28.01 17.40 2.49
C ILE A 14 -26.64 17.06 1.88
N SER A 15 -26.37 17.54 0.66
CA SER A 15 -25.09 17.32 -0.02
C SER A 15 -23.94 18.15 0.56
N PHE A 16 -24.22 19.21 1.34
CA PHE A 16 -23.19 20.08 1.93
C PHE A 16 -22.74 19.67 3.33
N THR A 17 -23.43 18.75 4.02
CA THR A 17 -23.23 18.56 5.46
C THR A 17 -22.09 17.63 5.85
N VAL A 18 -21.27 17.15 4.92
CA VAL A 18 -20.22 16.16 5.27
C VAL A 18 -18.91 16.38 4.52
N LEU A 19 -18.32 17.57 4.69
CA LEU A 19 -16.90 17.78 4.39
C LEU A 19 -16.13 17.99 5.71
N PHE A 20 -16.03 16.93 6.52
CA PHE A 20 -15.06 16.92 7.62
C PHE A 20 -13.66 16.74 7.04
N SER A 21 -12.81 17.71 7.31
CA SER A 21 -11.43 17.70 6.84
C SER A 21 -10.62 16.70 7.67
N GLN A 22 -10.24 15.59 7.06
CA GLN A 22 -9.53 14.52 7.79
C GLN A 22 -8.05 14.87 7.96
N ASN A 23 -7.53 14.62 9.18
CA ASN A 23 -6.10 14.69 9.45
C ASN A 23 -5.31 13.78 8.50
N ILE A 24 -4.20 14.29 7.96
CA ILE A 24 -3.32 13.52 7.05
C ILE A 24 -2.02 13.23 7.76
N PHE A 25 -1.64 11.95 7.81
CA PHE A 25 -0.31 11.53 8.24
C PHE A 25 0.66 11.61 7.06
N LEU A 26 1.64 12.51 7.16
CA LEU A 26 2.55 12.88 6.09
C LEU A 26 3.98 12.44 6.40
N LEU A 27 4.56 11.66 5.47
CA LEU A 27 6.00 11.43 5.38
C LEU A 27 6.57 12.30 4.26
N GLU A 28 7.39 13.28 4.59
CA GLU A 28 7.95 14.19 3.58
C GLU A 28 9.48 14.24 3.63
N ARG A 29 10.08 14.52 2.47
CA ARG A 29 11.48 14.89 2.35
C ARG A 29 11.60 16.41 2.30
N PRO A 30 12.19 17.07 3.32
CA PRO A 30 12.36 18.53 3.32
C PRO A 30 13.07 19.00 2.05
N GLY A 31 12.60 20.10 1.45
CA GLY A 31 13.17 20.68 0.23
C GLY A 31 12.92 19.87 -1.05
N SER A 32 11.96 18.94 -1.03
CA SER A 32 11.59 18.15 -2.21
C SER A 32 10.08 18.01 -2.31
N ILE A 33 9.56 17.90 -3.54
CA ILE A 33 8.16 17.54 -3.78
C ILE A 33 7.81 16.11 -3.33
N LYS A 34 8.82 15.30 -3.00
CA LYS A 34 8.62 13.89 -2.65
C LYS A 34 8.01 13.74 -1.26
N ASN A 35 6.77 13.31 -1.23
CA ASN A 35 6.03 12.98 -0.02
C ASN A 35 5.19 11.71 -0.18
N TYR A 36 4.76 11.15 0.94
CA TYR A 36 3.79 10.06 1.04
C TYR A 36 2.72 10.49 2.02
N LYS A 37 1.47 10.55 1.54
CA LYS A 37 0.29 10.90 2.33
C LYS A 37 -0.43 9.61 2.72
N TYR A 38 -0.78 9.51 3.98
CA TYR A 38 -1.57 8.42 4.53
C TYR A 38 -2.84 8.99 5.16
N TYR A 39 -3.95 8.35 4.84
CA TYR A 39 -5.28 8.67 5.34
C TYR A 39 -5.74 7.57 6.30
N VAL A 40 -6.85 7.80 6.99
CA VAL A 40 -7.55 6.73 7.70
C VAL A 40 -7.85 5.59 6.71
N ASN A 41 -7.75 4.34 7.18
CA ASN A 41 -7.81 3.08 6.42
C ASN A 41 -6.63 2.85 5.45
N SER A 42 -5.63 3.72 5.41
CA SER A 42 -4.44 3.47 4.58
C SER A 42 -3.56 2.38 5.21
N PRO A 43 -3.04 1.42 4.43
CA PRO A 43 -2.09 0.45 4.93
C PRO A 43 -0.74 1.13 5.21
N ILE A 44 -0.17 0.82 6.37
CA ILE A 44 1.12 1.32 6.82
C ILE A 44 1.98 0.18 7.34
N ARG A 45 3.29 0.31 7.12
CA ARG A 45 4.31 -0.54 7.73
C ARG A 45 5.40 0.35 8.29
N LEU A 46 5.57 0.31 9.60
CA LEU A 46 6.47 1.18 10.34
C LEU A 46 7.23 0.41 11.39
N LYS A 47 8.36 0.95 11.82
CA LYS A 47 9.14 0.41 12.92
C LYS A 47 9.16 1.43 14.05
N ILE A 48 8.92 0.99 15.27
CA ILE A 48 9.00 1.84 16.46
C ILE A 48 10.38 1.73 17.13
N ILE A 49 10.74 2.72 17.95
CA ILE A 49 12.05 2.82 18.63
C ILE A 49 12.10 1.91 19.87
N SER A 50 11.04 1.90 20.68
CA SER A 50 11.00 1.16 21.94
C SER A 50 9.57 0.67 22.22
N PRO A 51 9.33 -0.66 22.24
CA PRO A 51 10.27 -1.72 21.88
C PRO A 51 10.67 -1.65 20.39
N ASP A 52 11.81 -2.26 19.99
CA ASP A 52 12.30 -2.23 18.61
C ASP A 52 11.49 -3.17 17.69
N THR A 53 10.22 -2.84 17.44
CA THR A 53 9.28 -3.74 16.76
C THR A 53 8.77 -3.16 15.44
N LEU A 54 8.46 -4.08 14.52
CA LEU A 54 7.90 -3.78 13.22
C LEU A 54 6.38 -3.97 13.29
N ILE A 55 5.64 -2.90 13.03
CA ILE A 55 4.17 -2.88 13.06
C ILE A 55 3.68 -2.73 11.62
N SER A 56 2.72 -3.57 11.23
CA SER A 56 2.06 -3.53 9.92
C SER A 56 0.56 -3.60 10.12
N GLY A 57 -0.19 -2.75 9.42
CA GLY A 57 -1.63 -2.65 9.63
C GLY A 57 -2.25 -1.49 8.89
N GLU A 58 -3.49 -1.18 9.21
CA GLU A 58 -4.23 -0.03 8.69
C GLU A 58 -4.29 1.08 9.74
N ILE A 59 -4.21 2.33 9.28
CA ILE A 59 -4.35 3.49 10.14
C ILE A 59 -5.84 3.66 10.47
N SER A 60 -6.24 3.34 11.70
CA SER A 60 -7.61 3.47 12.15
C SER A 60 -7.97 4.90 12.58
N ARG A 61 -6.98 5.68 13.04
CA ARG A 61 -7.16 7.08 13.47
C ARG A 61 -5.85 7.86 13.37
N ILE A 62 -5.96 9.16 13.11
CA ILE A 62 -4.84 10.11 13.09
C ILE A 62 -5.17 11.23 14.09
N ASN A 63 -4.44 11.28 15.20
CA ASN A 63 -4.52 12.34 16.21
C ASN A 63 -3.46 13.42 15.88
N ASP A 64 -3.28 14.44 16.73
CA ASP A 64 -2.33 15.55 16.46
C ASP A 64 -0.84 15.16 16.63
N THR A 65 -0.54 14.16 17.45
CA THR A 65 0.85 13.72 17.73
C THR A 65 1.05 12.21 17.66
N SER A 66 0.00 11.46 17.34
CA SER A 66 0.01 10.00 17.28
C SER A 66 -0.90 9.47 16.17
N ILE A 67 -0.68 8.21 15.81
CA ILE A 67 -1.57 7.44 14.93
C ILE A 67 -2.01 6.16 15.63
N ILE A 68 -3.22 5.68 15.35
CA ILE A 68 -3.72 4.39 15.84
C ILE A 68 -3.69 3.39 14.68
N VAL A 69 -3.02 2.26 14.88
CA VAL A 69 -2.90 1.18 13.89
C VAL A 69 -3.67 -0.06 14.37
N ASN A 70 -4.51 -0.62 13.48
CA ASN A 70 -5.36 -1.79 13.76
C ASN A 70 -6.26 -1.63 14.99
N PHE A 71 -6.81 -0.44 15.22
CA PHE A 71 -7.72 -0.11 16.34
C PHE A 71 -7.16 -0.33 17.76
N ALA A 72 -5.88 -0.70 17.91
CA ALA A 72 -5.30 -1.11 19.19
C ALA A 72 -3.98 -0.41 19.53
N ASN A 73 -3.15 -0.13 18.52
CA ASN A 73 -1.79 0.36 18.75
C ASN A 73 -1.74 1.87 18.52
N GLU A 74 -1.80 2.66 19.59
CA GLU A 74 -1.48 4.08 19.52
C GLU A 74 0.04 4.30 19.51
N ILE A 75 0.51 5.02 18.50
CA ILE A 75 1.93 5.19 18.22
C ILE A 75 2.21 6.68 18.07
N ALA A 76 2.91 7.24 19.06
CA ALA A 76 3.40 8.61 18.99
C ALA A 76 4.39 8.79 17.82
N LEU A 77 4.29 9.89 17.08
CA LEU A 77 5.16 10.18 15.93
C LEU A 77 6.65 10.13 16.29
N LYS A 78 7.00 10.63 17.48
CA LYS A 78 8.37 10.62 18.03
C LYS A 78 8.94 9.21 18.22
N ASN A 79 8.07 8.21 18.39
CA ASN A 79 8.47 6.82 18.61
C ASN A 79 8.66 6.05 17.29
N ILE A 80 8.37 6.66 16.13
CA ILE A 80 8.50 5.99 14.82
C ILE A 80 9.93 6.18 14.31
N SER A 81 10.68 5.07 14.19
CA SER A 81 12.06 5.09 13.70
C SER A 81 12.16 5.07 12.17
N CYS A 82 11.26 4.34 11.50
CA CYS A 82 11.21 4.31 10.04
C CYS A 82 9.85 3.87 9.49
N ILE A 83 9.58 4.26 8.24
CA ILE A 83 8.42 3.84 7.47
C ILE A 83 8.88 3.06 6.23
N TYR A 84 8.15 1.99 5.90
CA TYR A 84 8.37 1.19 4.71
C TYR A 84 7.34 1.55 3.65
N THR A 85 7.80 2.09 2.53
CA THR A 85 6.95 2.41 1.37
C THR A 85 7.11 1.36 0.28
N LYS A 86 6.06 1.18 -0.52
CA LYS A 86 6.08 0.29 -1.68
C LYS A 86 6.74 0.98 -2.87
N ARG A 87 7.70 0.31 -3.51
CA ARG A 87 8.24 0.71 -4.81
C ARG A 87 7.29 0.21 -5.88
N TRP A 88 6.36 1.07 -6.32
CA TRP A 88 5.29 0.68 -7.23
C TRP A 88 5.82 -0.04 -8.49
N GLY A 89 6.82 0.51 -9.18
CA GLY A 89 7.38 -0.12 -10.39
C GLY A 89 8.01 -1.49 -10.15
N VAL A 90 8.81 -1.65 -9.10
CA VAL A 90 9.42 -2.96 -8.76
C VAL A 90 8.35 -3.96 -8.34
N SER A 91 7.36 -3.54 -7.56
CA SER A 91 6.26 -4.42 -7.19
C SER A 91 5.37 -4.78 -8.36
N PHE A 92 5.18 -3.88 -9.32
CA PHE A 92 4.43 -4.16 -10.54
C PHE A 92 5.16 -5.20 -11.39
N LEU A 93 6.46 -5.02 -11.62
CA LEU A 93 7.28 -5.98 -12.37
C LEU A 93 7.34 -7.35 -11.68
N GLN A 94 7.51 -7.37 -10.35
CA GLN A 94 7.46 -8.60 -9.56
C GLN A 94 6.12 -9.34 -9.71
N LYS A 95 5.00 -8.60 -9.69
CA LYS A 95 3.68 -9.19 -9.92
C LYS A 95 3.54 -9.74 -11.34
N ILE A 96 4.02 -9.02 -12.36
CA ILE A 96 3.99 -9.51 -13.75
C ILE A 96 4.74 -10.82 -13.87
N PHE A 97 5.97 -10.90 -13.35
CA PHE A 97 6.79 -12.11 -13.45
C PHE A 97 6.14 -13.33 -12.79
N LEU A 98 5.56 -13.16 -11.60
CA LEU A 98 4.82 -14.25 -10.96
C LEU A 98 3.52 -14.59 -11.70
N PHE A 99 2.75 -13.59 -12.11
CA PHE A 99 1.45 -13.76 -12.77
C PHE A 99 1.57 -14.28 -14.20
N THR A 100 2.73 -14.14 -14.84
CA THR A 100 2.99 -14.75 -16.15
C THR A 100 3.55 -16.15 -16.00
N GLY A 101 4.55 -16.34 -15.12
CA GLY A 101 5.19 -17.64 -14.95
C GLY A 101 4.28 -18.73 -14.36
N ILE A 102 3.49 -18.42 -13.32
CA ILE A 102 2.66 -19.42 -12.64
C ILE A 102 1.53 -19.93 -13.55
N PRO A 103 0.68 -19.08 -14.15
CA PRO A 103 -0.40 -19.55 -15.00
C PRO A 103 0.11 -20.20 -16.30
N TYR A 104 1.21 -19.71 -16.87
CA TYR A 104 1.79 -20.32 -18.07
C TYR A 104 2.26 -21.75 -17.81
N LEU A 105 2.90 -22.00 -16.65
CA LEU A 105 3.26 -23.36 -16.23
C LEU A 105 2.02 -24.21 -15.96
N ALA A 106 1.02 -23.67 -15.25
CA ALA A 106 -0.21 -24.40 -14.92
C ALA A 106 -0.99 -24.82 -16.18
N LEU A 107 -1.13 -23.92 -17.16
CA LEU A 107 -1.79 -24.22 -18.44
C LEU A 107 -1.04 -25.31 -19.21
N SER A 108 0.30 -25.26 -19.22
CA SER A 108 1.09 -26.32 -19.87
C SER A 108 0.87 -27.68 -19.21
N VAL A 109 0.84 -27.73 -17.88
CA VAL A 109 0.58 -28.97 -17.12
C VAL A 109 -0.80 -29.53 -17.44
N VAL A 110 -1.84 -28.68 -17.41
CA VAL A 110 -3.22 -29.09 -17.68
C VAL A 110 -3.36 -29.61 -19.11
N ASN A 111 -2.81 -28.90 -20.10
CA ASN A 111 -2.89 -29.34 -21.49
C ASN A 111 -2.15 -30.66 -21.72
N GLY A 112 -0.93 -30.81 -21.19
CA GLY A 112 -0.17 -32.05 -21.35
C GLY A 112 -0.84 -33.24 -20.65
N ALA A 113 -1.50 -33.01 -19.51
CA ALA A 113 -2.24 -34.04 -18.79
C ALA A 113 -3.53 -34.45 -19.53
N ILE A 114 -4.27 -33.51 -20.12
CA ILE A 114 -5.51 -33.81 -20.88
C ILE A 114 -5.18 -34.55 -22.18
N ASN A 115 -4.12 -34.15 -22.88
CA ASN A 115 -3.78 -34.71 -24.18
C ASN A 115 -2.98 -36.04 -24.12
N ASN A 116 -2.66 -36.53 -22.91
CA ASN A 116 -1.74 -37.67 -22.71
C ASN A 116 -0.42 -37.50 -23.48
N ASP A 117 0.11 -36.28 -23.52
CA ASP A 117 1.39 -36.00 -24.17
C ASP A 117 2.50 -36.76 -23.42
N ASN A 118 3.49 -37.30 -24.15
CA ASN A 118 4.66 -37.99 -23.58
C ASN A 118 5.43 -37.15 -22.55
N THR A 119 5.26 -35.82 -22.57
CA THR A 119 5.78 -34.89 -21.59
C THR A 119 4.69 -33.91 -21.16
N VAL A 120 4.33 -33.94 -19.87
CA VAL A 120 3.29 -33.09 -19.27
C VAL A 120 3.63 -31.59 -19.35
N VAL A 121 4.92 -31.24 -19.39
CA VAL A 121 5.39 -29.85 -19.56
C VAL A 121 6.57 -29.85 -20.53
N SER A 122 6.54 -28.95 -21.52
CA SER A 122 7.68 -28.80 -22.43
C SER A 122 8.89 -28.22 -21.68
N LYS A 123 10.11 -28.67 -22.04
CA LYS A 123 11.35 -28.15 -21.44
C LYS A 123 11.46 -26.62 -21.55
N ASN A 124 11.03 -26.06 -22.68
CA ASN A 124 11.03 -24.61 -22.90
C ASN A 124 10.05 -23.90 -21.97
N THR A 125 8.82 -24.42 -21.80
CA THR A 125 7.84 -23.87 -20.87
C THR A 125 8.36 -23.91 -19.44
N PHE A 126 8.97 -25.04 -19.04
CA PHE A 126 9.54 -25.18 -17.71
C PHE A 126 10.65 -24.16 -17.44
N ILE A 127 11.58 -23.97 -18.38
CA ILE A 127 12.66 -22.99 -18.27
C ILE A 127 12.11 -21.56 -18.20
N ILE A 128 11.22 -21.19 -19.12
CA ILE A 128 10.65 -19.83 -19.18
C ILE A 128 9.88 -19.50 -17.90
N SER A 129 8.96 -20.39 -17.49
CA SER A 129 8.18 -20.21 -16.26
C SER A 129 9.07 -20.20 -15.03
N GLY A 130 10.08 -21.08 -14.97
CA GLY A 130 11.05 -21.12 -13.88
C GLY A 130 11.83 -19.80 -13.75
N CYS A 131 12.32 -19.24 -14.86
CA CYS A 131 13.00 -17.96 -14.89
C CYS A 131 12.08 -16.81 -14.45
N LEU A 132 10.84 -16.77 -14.95
CA LEU A 132 9.86 -15.75 -14.57
C LEU A 132 9.52 -15.82 -13.07
N ILE A 133 9.21 -17.01 -12.56
CA ILE A 133 8.91 -17.21 -11.14
C ILE A 133 10.13 -16.84 -10.28
N GLY A 134 11.32 -17.32 -10.67
CA GLY A 134 12.57 -17.03 -9.99
C GLY A 134 12.88 -15.53 -9.94
N ALA A 135 12.73 -14.81 -11.05
CA ALA A 135 12.89 -13.37 -11.10
C ALA A 135 11.85 -12.64 -10.23
N GLY A 136 10.60 -13.08 -10.25
CA GLY A 136 9.54 -12.54 -9.38
C GLY A 136 9.88 -12.69 -7.89
N ILE A 137 10.35 -13.86 -7.47
CA ILE A 137 10.79 -14.11 -6.09
C ILE A 137 12.01 -13.24 -5.75
N ALA A 138 13.01 -13.17 -6.62
CA ALA A 138 14.21 -12.37 -6.41
C ALA A 138 13.92 -10.87 -6.24
N LEU A 139 12.85 -10.35 -6.87
CA LEU A 139 12.43 -8.95 -6.73
C LEU A 139 11.69 -8.65 -5.43
N MET A 140 11.15 -9.65 -4.71
CA MET A 140 10.36 -9.44 -3.49
C MET A 140 11.02 -8.51 -2.45
N PRO A 141 12.30 -8.69 -2.03
CA PRO A 141 12.94 -7.81 -1.06
C PRO A 141 13.09 -6.37 -1.56
N LEU A 142 13.17 -6.16 -2.87
CA LEU A 142 13.34 -4.85 -3.50
C LEU A 142 12.02 -4.08 -3.66
N THR A 143 10.87 -4.75 -3.49
CA THR A 143 9.55 -4.11 -3.60
C THR A 143 9.28 -3.08 -2.50
N LYS A 144 10.04 -3.10 -1.40
CA LYS A 144 9.88 -2.19 -0.26
C LYS A 144 11.08 -1.26 -0.14
N ARG A 145 10.85 -0.03 0.29
CA ARG A 145 11.89 0.96 0.58
C ARG A 145 11.75 1.45 2.02
N LYS A 146 12.83 1.37 2.77
CA LYS A 146 12.92 1.92 4.13
C LYS A 146 13.21 3.42 4.09
N HIS A 147 12.46 4.19 4.86
CA HIS A 147 12.64 5.62 5.08
C HIS A 147 12.90 5.84 6.56
N LYS A 148 14.17 6.05 6.94
CA LYS A 148 14.56 6.38 8.32
C LYS A 148 14.11 7.79 8.65
N ILE A 149 13.43 7.96 9.78
CA ILE A 149 13.03 9.27 10.28
C ILE A 149 14.21 9.84 11.06
N ASP A 150 14.78 10.93 10.55
CA ASP A 150 15.96 11.60 11.11
C ASP A 150 15.82 13.12 11.16
N ASN A 151 14.64 13.64 10.78
CA ASN A 151 14.33 15.06 10.62
C ASN A 151 15.21 15.84 9.63
N LYS A 152 16.24 15.23 9.05
CA LYS A 152 17.12 15.83 8.04
C LYS A 152 16.66 15.45 6.63
N LYS A 153 16.52 14.15 6.37
CA LYS A 153 16.14 13.59 5.07
C LYS A 153 14.67 13.22 5.00
N TRP A 154 14.12 12.69 6.08
CA TRP A 154 12.71 12.36 6.18
C TRP A 154 12.17 12.80 7.53
N ARG A 155 11.01 13.47 7.50
CA ARG A 155 10.28 13.90 8.69
C ARG A 155 8.82 13.46 8.59
N LEU A 156 8.22 13.24 9.75
CA LEU A 156 6.80 12.96 9.91
C LEU A 156 6.08 14.23 10.33
N LYS A 157 4.89 14.42 9.80
CA LYS A 157 3.96 15.47 10.22
C LYS A 157 2.54 14.95 10.20
N ILE A 158 1.69 15.58 11.00
CA ILE A 158 0.25 15.50 10.83
C ILE A 158 -0.20 16.85 10.29
N LEU A 159 -0.97 16.82 9.21
CA LEU A 159 -1.64 17.98 8.67
C LEU A 159 -3.07 17.97 9.19
N ASN A 160 -3.39 18.92 10.07
CA ASN A 160 -4.74 19.18 10.50
C ASN A 160 -5.33 20.28 9.60
N PHE A 161 -6.57 20.07 9.17
CA PHE A 161 -7.29 20.95 8.25
C PHE A 161 -8.62 21.43 8.84
N GLU A 162 -8.85 21.21 10.14
CA GLU A 162 -9.93 21.84 10.89
C GLU A 162 -9.46 23.25 11.30
N ASN A 163 -9.92 24.24 10.53
CA ASN A 163 -9.89 25.67 10.87
C ASN A 163 -11.25 26.27 10.52
#